data_AF-A0A0G4PXL5-F1
#
_entry.id   AF-A0A0G4PXL5-F1
#
_cell.length_a   1.000
_cell.length_b   1.000
_cell.length_c   1.000
_cell.angle_alpha   90.00
_cell.angle_beta   90.00
_cell.angle_gamma   90.00
#
_symmetry.space_group_name_H-M   'P 1'
#
loop_
_entity.id
_entity.type
_entity.pdbx_description
1 polymer ?
#
loop_
_entity_poly.entity_id
_entity_poly.type
_entity_poly.pdbx_seq_one_letter_code
_entity_poly.pdbx_strand_id
1 'polypeptide(L)'
;MASLNTIPTELECAIFRLLDPVGLITVSQTNRHFRKIIQPTRQHFIERLVQLECDEEEGGISPLLNSTNNALSPDWTQPEWKAMRWACSRCLRLLPDESFDNHSILRLAYRKPIPGSPASEHRTTWEPTPESNPFLPHSRREKRSQSDQCIKEKQTRRRYALASSKKWGAMSFSFGIEKTYYELQDCGWTAFENMTLTQFIKLDADEKKNIFKAEVDAIERTRCGYKRHLRKCHECRYQSGQLKPTLIGSDGTAKITFATSRQYRIPTATDRHYPRFSEKLKNKRPVNHPPSYAVYRINVRDRFWTMYMMRCPDCEKWKEQRIFMLNTTSTFPKKTPGIITKTTCVPKKNKANKVEKIYSRKDKSTKCAAINATRESTDQVH
;
A
#
# COMPACT_ATOMS: atom_id res chain seq x y z
N MET A 1 35.83 3.46 35.53
CA MET A 1 35.04 3.75 34.30
C MET A 1 33.92 4.71 34.69
N ALA A 2 33.82 5.86 34.04
CA ALA A 2 32.74 6.82 34.31
C ALA A 2 31.40 6.21 33.83
N SER A 3 30.37 6.24 34.67
CA SER A 3 29.04 5.74 34.34
C SER A 3 28.19 6.89 33.82
N LEU A 4 27.31 6.64 32.84
CA LEU A 4 26.35 7.67 32.38
C LEU A 4 25.44 8.17 33.50
N ASN A 5 25.29 7.43 34.61
CA ASN A 5 24.50 7.83 35.78
C ASN A 5 25.19 8.89 36.66
N THR A 6 26.47 9.21 36.42
CA THR A 6 27.25 10.14 37.28
C THR A 6 27.38 11.53 36.68
N ILE A 7 26.86 11.76 35.47
CA ILE A 7 26.89 13.07 34.80
C ILE A 7 25.55 13.81 35.02
N PRO A 8 25.55 15.16 34.95
CA PRO A 8 24.32 15.94 35.03
C PRO A 8 23.31 15.57 33.93
N THR A 9 22.03 15.67 34.24
CA THR A 9 20.93 15.28 33.33
C THR A 9 20.93 16.07 32.02
N GLU A 10 21.46 17.29 32.00
CA GLU A 10 21.64 18.07 30.77
C GLU A 10 22.59 17.37 29.79
N LEU A 11 23.66 16.77 30.30
CA LEU A 11 24.61 16.01 29.49
C LEU A 11 24.03 14.65 29.11
N GLU A 12 23.28 13.98 30.00
CA GLU A 12 22.53 12.76 29.66
C GLU A 12 21.58 13.02 28.48
N CYS A 13 20.80 14.10 28.53
CA CYS A 13 19.90 14.52 27.46
C CYS A 13 20.65 14.85 26.16
N ALA A 14 21.80 15.54 26.24
CA ALA A 14 22.63 15.81 25.06
C ALA A 14 23.13 14.52 24.39
N ILE A 15 23.51 13.52 25.18
CA ILE A 15 23.92 12.19 24.68
C ILE A 15 22.74 11.46 24.07
N PHE A 16 21.59 11.41 24.76
CA PHE A 16 20.40 10.72 24.27
C PHE A 16 19.87 11.28 22.94
N ARG A 17 20.08 12.58 22.66
CA ARG A 17 19.76 13.19 21.36
C ARG A 17 20.61 12.69 20.20
N LEU A 18 21.79 12.15 20.48
CA LEU A 18 22.69 11.59 19.46
C LEU A 18 22.42 10.09 19.20
N LEU A 19 21.57 9.45 20.02
CA LEU A 19 21.24 8.05 19.86
C LEU A 19 20.26 7.84 18.70
N ASP A 20 20.47 6.74 17.99
CA ASP A 20 19.53 6.22 17.03
C ASP A 20 18.28 5.64 17.73
N PRO A 21 17.19 5.35 17.00
CA PRO A 21 15.98 4.79 17.60
C PRO A 21 16.17 3.48 18.36
N VAL A 22 17.13 2.64 17.95
CA VAL A 22 17.42 1.41 18.66
C VAL A 22 18.14 1.71 19.96
N GLY A 23 19.22 2.50 19.92
CA GLY A 23 19.99 2.92 21.09
C GLY A 23 19.13 3.64 22.14
N LEU A 24 18.31 4.60 21.72
CA LEU A 24 17.45 5.37 22.63
C LEU A 24 16.51 4.48 23.46
N ILE A 25 15.82 3.55 22.78
CA ILE A 25 14.90 2.64 23.48
C ILE A 25 15.68 1.64 24.34
N THR A 26 16.80 1.11 23.85
CA THR A 26 17.64 0.20 24.63
C THR A 26 18.12 0.85 25.93
N VAL A 27 18.62 2.09 25.87
CA VAL A 27 19.02 2.87 27.05
C VAL A 27 17.83 3.13 27.99
N SER A 28 16.65 3.42 27.45
CA SER A 28 15.44 3.59 28.27
C SER A 28 15.00 2.31 29.00
N GLN A 29 15.46 1.14 28.53
CA GLN A 29 15.12 -0.17 29.11
C GLN A 29 16.19 -0.67 30.09
N THR A 30 17.42 -0.15 30.04
CA THR A 30 18.51 -0.59 30.91
C THR A 30 18.45 0.03 32.31
N ASN A 31 17.91 1.25 32.46
CA ASN A 31 17.85 1.96 33.74
C ASN A 31 16.51 2.69 33.95
N ARG A 32 15.92 2.56 35.15
CA ARG A 32 14.71 3.29 35.56
C ARG A 32 14.90 4.81 35.56
N HIS A 33 16.10 5.31 35.88
CA HIS A 33 16.47 6.74 35.79
C HIS A 33 16.37 7.23 34.34
N PHE A 34 17.08 6.57 33.42
CA PHE A 34 17.03 6.90 31.99
C PHE A 34 15.62 6.76 31.42
N ARG A 35 14.84 5.78 31.86
CA ARG A 35 13.43 5.67 31.46
C ARG A 35 12.59 6.88 31.87
N LYS A 36 12.86 7.46 33.04
CA LYS A 36 12.17 8.67 33.53
C LYS A 36 12.59 9.93 32.79
N ILE A 37 13.83 9.99 32.32
CA ILE A 37 14.33 11.10 31.47
C ILE A 37 13.76 10.95 30.06
N ILE A 38 13.91 9.77 29.45
CA ILE A 38 13.52 9.50 28.07
C ILE A 38 12.00 9.48 27.90
N GLN A 39 11.24 8.94 28.84
CA GLN A 39 9.77 8.85 28.75
C GLN A 39 9.30 8.35 27.35
N PRO A 40 9.75 7.16 26.91
CA PRO A 40 9.53 6.73 25.55
C PRO A 40 8.04 6.61 25.23
N THR A 41 7.60 7.31 24.18
CA THR A 41 6.23 7.24 23.68
C THR A 41 6.08 6.06 22.71
N ARG A 42 4.83 5.74 22.38
CA ARG A 42 4.51 4.74 21.36
C ARG A 42 5.20 5.03 20.02
N GLN A 43 5.39 6.30 19.67
CA GLN A 43 6.05 6.71 18.45
C GLN A 43 7.52 6.27 18.43
N HIS A 44 8.25 6.46 19.52
CA HIS A 44 9.65 6.03 19.62
C HIS A 44 9.80 4.50 19.47
N PHE A 45 8.83 3.72 19.96
CA PHE A 45 8.81 2.27 19.70
C PHE A 45 8.57 1.92 18.24
N ILE A 46 7.78 2.72 17.50
CA ILE A 46 7.60 2.53 16.04
C ILE A 46 8.89 2.87 15.31
N GLU A 47 9.57 3.97 15.69
CA GLU A 47 10.84 4.39 15.10
C GLU A 47 11.90 3.31 15.26
N ARG A 48 12.05 2.77 16.48
CA ARG A 48 12.90 1.60 16.73
C ARG A 48 12.53 0.44 15.82
N LEU A 49 11.26 0.07 15.76
CA LEU A 49 10.81 -1.09 15.01
C LEU A 49 11.06 -0.95 13.49
N VAL A 50 10.88 0.26 12.96
CA VAL A 50 11.13 0.56 11.54
C VAL A 50 12.63 0.63 11.25
N GLN A 51 13.46 0.98 12.23
CA GLN A 51 14.92 0.88 12.12
C GLN A 51 15.39 -0.58 12.11
N LEU A 52 14.86 -1.42 13.02
CA LEU A 52 15.14 -2.86 13.06
C LEU A 52 14.67 -3.59 11.80
N GLU A 53 13.60 -3.12 11.14
CA GLU A 53 13.18 -3.66 9.84
C GLU A 53 14.24 -3.46 8.74
N CYS A 54 15.05 -2.39 8.84
CA CYS A 54 16.11 -2.09 7.88
C CYS A 54 17.41 -2.84 8.18
N ASP A 55 17.57 -3.32 9.40
CA ASP A 55 18.71 -4.13 9.81
C ASP A 55 18.64 -5.52 9.13
N GLU A 56 19.77 -6.01 8.62
CA GLU A 56 19.80 -7.27 7.87
C GLU A 56 19.64 -8.49 8.78
N GLU A 57 20.10 -8.43 10.03
CA GLU A 57 19.99 -9.55 10.98
C GLU A 57 18.55 -9.71 11.47
N GLU A 58 17.89 -8.60 11.79
CA GLU A 58 16.54 -8.60 12.36
C GLU A 58 15.43 -8.54 11.29
N GLY A 59 15.63 -7.69 10.30
CA GLY A 59 14.68 -7.42 9.24
C GLY A 59 14.89 -8.28 8.00
N GLY A 60 16.10 -8.77 7.74
CA GLY A 60 16.47 -9.37 6.46
C GLY A 60 16.66 -8.33 5.35
N ILE A 61 17.16 -8.78 4.19
CA ILE A 61 17.55 -7.91 3.08
C ILE A 61 16.41 -7.01 2.57
N SER A 62 16.78 -5.86 2.02
CA SER A 62 15.82 -4.93 1.41
C SER A 62 15.54 -5.32 -0.05
N PRO A 63 14.29 -5.67 -0.42
CA PRO A 63 14.00 -6.06 -1.79
C PRO A 63 14.11 -4.87 -2.76
N LEU A 64 14.79 -5.12 -3.87
CA LEU A 64 14.90 -4.17 -4.98
C LEU A 64 13.81 -4.49 -6.01
N LEU A 65 12.88 -3.56 -6.17
CA LEU A 65 11.84 -3.64 -7.20
C LEU A 65 12.22 -2.70 -8.34
N ASN A 66 12.47 -3.26 -9.52
CA ASN A 66 12.65 -2.50 -10.73
C ASN A 66 11.27 -2.05 -11.25
N SER A 67 10.99 -0.76 -11.18
CA SER A 67 9.69 -0.18 -11.51
C SER A 67 9.34 -0.24 -13.01
N THR A 68 10.33 -0.43 -13.89
CA THR A 68 10.09 -0.49 -15.35
C THR A 68 9.57 -1.86 -15.81
N ASN A 69 10.13 -2.93 -15.26
CA ASN A 69 9.80 -4.31 -15.64
C ASN A 69 9.08 -5.10 -14.54
N ASN A 70 8.88 -4.50 -13.36
CA ASN A 70 8.35 -5.13 -12.15
C ASN A 70 9.15 -6.36 -11.69
N ALA A 71 10.43 -6.45 -12.07
CA ALA A 71 11.32 -7.48 -11.57
C ALA A 71 11.65 -7.20 -10.10
N LEU A 72 11.63 -8.26 -9.29
CA LEU A 72 11.89 -8.20 -7.86
C LEU A 72 13.15 -9.02 -7.56
N SER A 73 14.05 -8.46 -6.76
CA SER A 73 15.26 -9.14 -6.30
C SER A 73 15.38 -8.96 -4.77
N PRO A 74 15.38 -10.05 -3.98
CA PRO A 74 15.15 -11.44 -4.37
C PRO A 74 13.71 -11.69 -4.86
N ASP A 75 13.50 -12.74 -5.65
CA ASP A 75 12.15 -13.16 -6.04
C ASP A 75 11.39 -13.78 -4.85
N TRP A 76 10.07 -13.69 -4.84
CA TRP A 76 9.21 -14.17 -3.75
C TRP A 76 9.32 -15.67 -3.46
N THR A 77 9.85 -16.43 -4.41
CA THR A 77 10.07 -17.87 -4.28
C THR A 77 11.37 -18.21 -3.57
N GLN A 78 12.27 -17.25 -3.44
CA GLN A 78 13.58 -17.44 -2.86
C GLN A 78 13.52 -17.43 -1.31
N PRO A 79 14.38 -18.21 -0.64
CA PRO A 79 14.39 -18.31 0.83
C PRO A 79 14.67 -16.97 1.52
N GLU A 80 15.44 -16.09 0.88
CA GLU A 80 15.76 -14.75 1.36
C GLU A 80 14.49 -13.90 1.51
N TRP A 81 13.54 -14.02 0.57
CA TRP A 81 12.24 -13.34 0.69
C TRP A 81 11.46 -13.83 1.92
N LYS A 82 11.47 -15.15 2.17
CA LYS A 82 10.80 -15.73 3.34
C LYS A 82 11.48 -15.38 4.67
N ALA A 83 12.78 -15.11 4.64
CA ALA A 83 13.52 -14.64 5.80
C ALA A 83 13.17 -13.19 6.17
N MET A 84 12.74 -12.37 5.20
CA MET A 84 12.38 -10.97 5.45
C MET A 84 11.29 -10.82 6.51
N ARG A 85 11.44 -9.77 7.30
CA ARG A 85 10.46 -9.30 8.27
C ARG A 85 10.08 -7.86 8.00
N TRP A 86 8.84 -7.56 8.37
CA TRP A 86 8.19 -6.29 8.10
C TRP A 86 7.58 -5.77 9.40
N ALA A 87 7.86 -4.52 9.75
CA ALA A 87 7.28 -3.86 10.92
C ALA A 87 5.76 -3.67 10.81
N CYS A 88 5.02 -4.08 11.83
CA CYS A 88 3.65 -3.64 12.04
C CYS A 88 3.61 -2.56 13.12
N SER A 89 3.20 -1.35 12.74
CA SER A 89 3.17 -0.23 13.68
C SER A 89 2.06 -0.30 14.73
N ARG A 90 1.11 -1.25 14.61
CA ARG A 90 0.02 -1.46 15.59
C ARG A 90 0.41 -2.45 16.69
N CYS A 91 0.80 -3.67 16.34
CA CYS A 91 1.22 -4.68 17.33
C CYS A 91 2.70 -4.58 17.74
N LEU A 92 3.47 -3.68 17.10
CA LEU A 92 4.89 -3.44 17.37
C LEU A 92 5.76 -4.69 17.19
N ARG A 93 5.45 -5.52 16.18
CA ARG A 93 6.18 -6.75 15.85
C ARG A 93 6.75 -6.70 14.44
N LEU A 94 7.90 -7.35 14.28
CA LEU A 94 8.45 -7.77 13.00
C LEU A 94 7.76 -9.08 12.60
N LEU A 95 7.11 -9.10 11.44
CA LEU A 95 6.29 -10.22 10.98
C LEU A 95 6.66 -10.61 9.54
N PRO A 96 6.46 -11.88 9.13
CA PRO A 96 6.71 -12.32 7.76
C PRO A 96 5.76 -11.63 6.76
N ASP A 97 6.09 -11.69 5.47
CA ASP A 97 5.29 -11.08 4.39
C ASP A 97 3.85 -11.61 4.35
N GLU A 98 3.64 -12.89 4.68
CA GLU A 98 2.32 -13.54 4.74
C GLU A 98 1.36 -12.88 5.75
N SER A 99 1.89 -12.09 6.69
CA SER A 99 1.09 -11.31 7.63
C SER A 99 0.59 -9.97 7.06
N PHE A 100 0.98 -9.61 5.84
CA PHE A 100 0.64 -8.34 5.20
C PHE A 100 0.07 -8.53 3.80
N ASP A 101 -0.58 -7.48 3.31
CA ASP A 101 -0.98 -7.40 1.92
C ASP A 101 0.27 -7.14 1.07
N ASN A 102 0.73 -8.12 0.31
CA ASN A 102 1.95 -8.03 -0.50
C ASN A 102 1.90 -6.87 -1.50
N HIS A 103 0.71 -6.49 -2.00
CA HIS A 103 0.58 -5.27 -2.81
C HIS A 103 0.87 -4.02 -1.99
N SER A 104 0.42 -4.00 -0.74
CA SER A 104 0.66 -2.87 0.15
C SER A 104 2.14 -2.74 0.50
N ILE A 105 2.82 -3.84 0.83
CA ILE A 105 4.23 -3.79 1.26
C ILE A 105 5.19 -3.50 0.10
N LEU A 106 4.78 -3.70 -1.15
CA LEU A 106 5.61 -3.34 -2.31
C LEU A 106 5.32 -1.98 -2.91
N ARG A 107 4.24 -1.31 -2.49
CA ARG A 107 4.02 0.08 -2.88
C ARG A 107 5.21 0.91 -2.43
N LEU A 108 5.66 1.80 -3.31
CA LEU A 108 6.80 2.68 -3.07
C LEU A 108 6.81 3.28 -1.65
N ALA A 109 5.66 3.75 -1.18
CA ALA A 109 5.54 4.37 0.14
C ALA A 109 5.75 3.44 1.36
N TYR A 110 5.52 2.14 1.22
CA TYR A 110 5.44 1.19 2.34
C TYR A 110 6.46 0.05 2.26
N ARG A 111 7.23 -0.04 1.16
CA ARG A 111 8.32 -1.01 1.01
C ARG A 111 9.53 -0.65 1.88
N LYS A 112 10.42 -1.60 2.10
CA LYS A 112 11.71 -1.35 2.77
C LYS A 112 12.47 -0.28 1.99
N PRO A 113 13.16 0.63 2.68
CA PRO A 113 13.85 1.73 2.03
C PRO A 113 15.00 1.18 1.19
N ILE A 114 15.48 1.97 0.23
CA ILE A 114 16.74 1.63 -0.44
C ILE A 114 17.86 1.80 0.61
N PRO A 115 18.83 0.87 0.72
CA PRO A 115 19.97 1.04 1.63
C PRO A 115 20.72 2.36 1.36
N GLY A 116 21.12 3.06 2.43
CA GLY A 116 21.75 4.40 2.35
C GLY A 116 20.83 5.49 1.81
N SER A 117 19.52 5.25 1.79
CA SER A 117 18.55 6.31 1.53
C SER A 117 18.21 7.04 2.83
N PRO A 118 17.73 8.28 2.75
CA PRO A 118 17.38 9.00 3.97
C PRO A 118 16.24 8.32 4.78
N ALA A 119 15.42 7.49 4.14
CA ALA A 119 14.39 6.68 4.82
C ALA A 119 14.93 5.39 5.46
N SER A 120 16.19 5.00 5.21
CA SER A 120 16.89 3.92 5.92
C SER A 120 17.67 4.42 7.14
N GLU A 121 18.10 5.68 7.12
CA GLU A 121 18.85 6.33 8.21
C GLU A 121 17.89 7.11 9.12
N HIS A 122 17.10 6.40 9.92
CA HIS A 122 16.07 7.04 10.71
C HIS A 122 16.64 7.69 11.98
N ARG A 123 16.39 8.99 12.16
CA ARG A 123 16.67 9.71 13.42
C ARG A 123 15.44 9.71 14.32
N THR A 124 15.66 9.63 15.63
CA THR A 124 14.57 9.66 16.64
C THR A 124 13.83 10.99 16.62
N THR A 125 12.58 10.99 17.08
CA THR A 125 11.82 12.24 17.31
C THR A 125 11.84 12.71 18.76
N TRP A 126 12.74 12.15 19.57
CA TRP A 126 12.75 12.30 21.03
C TRP A 126 12.98 13.75 21.52
N GLU A 127 13.37 14.71 20.67
CA GLU A 127 13.15 16.17 20.85
C GLU A 127 13.45 16.97 19.54
N PRO A 128 12.92 18.19 19.36
CA PRO A 128 12.94 18.91 18.09
C PRO A 128 14.29 19.58 17.85
N THR A 129 15.09 19.01 16.96
CA THR A 129 16.19 19.72 16.32
C THR A 129 15.70 21.05 15.70
N PRO A 130 16.52 22.12 15.69
CA PRO A 130 16.24 23.33 14.91
C PRO A 130 15.93 23.01 13.43
N GLU A 131 16.56 21.94 12.95
CA GLU A 131 16.29 21.29 11.68
C GLU A 131 15.24 20.20 11.85
N SER A 132 14.04 20.42 11.29
CA SER A 132 13.00 19.40 11.26
C SER A 132 13.51 18.08 10.67
N ASN A 133 13.33 16.96 11.37
CA ASN A 133 13.54 15.62 10.80
C ASN A 133 12.72 15.50 9.49
N PRO A 134 13.35 15.39 8.31
CA PRO A 134 12.63 15.38 7.04
C PRO A 134 11.78 14.12 6.84
N PHE A 135 11.97 13.09 7.69
CA PHE A 135 11.55 11.72 7.42
C PHE A 135 10.36 11.25 8.26
N LEU A 136 9.78 12.11 9.10
CA LEU A 136 8.47 11.88 9.71
C LEU A 136 7.56 13.11 9.60
N PRO A 137 6.26 12.91 9.31
CA PRO A 137 5.29 13.99 9.43
C PRO A 137 4.93 14.20 10.91
N HIS A 138 4.71 15.47 11.27
CA HIS A 138 4.18 16.00 12.53
C HIS A 138 5.27 16.42 13.53
N SER A 139 5.77 17.65 13.45
CA SER A 139 5.07 18.77 14.11
C SER A 139 5.11 20.12 13.36
N ARG A 140 5.94 20.32 12.33
CA ARG A 140 5.91 21.55 11.48
C ARG A 140 4.97 21.48 10.27
N ARG A 141 3.92 20.65 10.36
CA ARG A 141 2.92 20.49 9.27
C ARG A 141 1.81 21.55 9.29
N GLU A 142 1.86 22.50 10.23
CA GLU A 142 0.77 23.43 10.50
C GLU A 142 0.78 24.73 9.67
N LYS A 143 1.69 24.95 8.72
CA LYS A 143 1.69 26.22 7.93
C LYS A 143 1.93 26.13 6.43
N ARG A 144 2.06 24.93 5.84
CA ARG A 144 1.84 24.79 4.39
C ARG A 144 0.38 24.47 4.17
N SER A 145 -0.29 25.21 3.30
CA SER A 145 -1.67 24.90 2.92
C SER A 145 -1.72 23.42 2.55
N GLN A 146 -2.67 22.66 3.13
CA GLN A 146 -2.79 21.22 2.85
C GLN A 146 -2.93 20.97 1.33
N SER A 147 -3.43 21.97 0.59
CA SER A 147 -3.43 22.06 -0.88
C SER A 147 -2.04 21.95 -1.50
N ASP A 148 -1.04 22.74 -1.08
CA ASP A 148 0.28 22.73 -1.72
C ASP A 148 1.01 21.41 -1.52
N GLN A 149 0.86 20.80 -0.35
CA GLN A 149 1.43 19.48 -0.08
C GLN A 149 0.73 18.39 -0.91
N CYS A 150 -0.59 18.50 -1.06
CA CYS A 150 -1.37 17.61 -1.92
C CYS A 150 -0.94 17.74 -3.39
N ILE A 151 -0.73 18.97 -3.87
CA ILE A 151 -0.26 19.26 -5.24
C ILE A 151 1.12 18.65 -5.46
N LYS A 152 2.09 18.90 -4.58
CA LYS A 152 3.43 18.31 -4.70
C LYS A 152 3.43 16.79 -4.66
N GLU A 153 2.61 16.17 -3.80
CA GLU A 153 2.48 14.71 -3.76
C GLU A 153 1.85 14.16 -5.04
N LYS A 154 0.85 14.83 -5.61
CA LYS A 154 0.25 14.48 -6.91
C LYS A 154 1.27 14.60 -8.04
N GLN A 155 2.03 15.69 -8.08
CA GLN A 155 3.09 15.91 -9.07
C GLN A 155 4.19 14.84 -8.98
N THR A 156 4.71 14.53 -7.78
CA THR A 156 5.69 13.44 -7.61
C THR A 156 5.14 12.10 -8.10
N ARG A 157 3.88 11.77 -7.78
CA ARG A 157 3.26 10.52 -8.25
C ARG A 157 3.14 10.48 -9.77
N ARG A 158 2.79 11.62 -10.39
CA ARG A 158 2.68 11.72 -11.85
C ARG A 158 4.04 11.63 -12.54
N ARG A 159 5.07 12.32 -12.03
CA ARG A 159 6.46 12.16 -12.48
C ARG A 159 6.92 10.71 -12.41
N TYR A 160 6.70 10.05 -11.27
CA TYR A 160 7.08 8.65 -11.11
C TYR A 160 6.35 7.73 -12.10
N ALA A 161 5.05 7.93 -12.31
CA ALA A 161 4.26 7.14 -13.26
C ALA A 161 4.69 7.36 -14.71
N LEU A 162 5.03 8.59 -15.07
CA LEU A 162 5.59 8.91 -16.38
C LEU A 162 6.96 8.28 -16.55
N ALA A 163 7.87 8.46 -15.58
CA ALA A 163 9.25 8.00 -15.70
C ALA A 163 9.43 6.49 -15.67
N SER A 164 8.61 5.77 -14.91
CA SER A 164 8.61 4.30 -14.86
C SER A 164 7.86 3.65 -16.03
N SER A 165 7.26 4.43 -16.93
CA SER A 165 6.45 3.92 -18.02
C SER A 165 7.27 3.13 -19.05
N LYS A 166 6.78 1.95 -19.44
CA LYS A 166 7.36 1.12 -20.51
C LYS A 166 7.35 1.80 -21.88
N LYS A 167 6.57 2.88 -22.01
CA LYS A 167 6.50 3.69 -23.22
C LYS A 167 7.91 4.00 -23.72
N TRP A 168 8.79 4.49 -22.86
CA TRP A 168 10.13 4.96 -23.24
C TRP A 168 11.09 3.90 -23.79
N GLY A 169 10.79 2.61 -23.66
CA GLY A 169 11.60 1.52 -24.20
C GLY A 169 11.26 1.11 -25.63
N ALA A 170 10.15 1.59 -26.20
CA ALA A 170 9.73 1.25 -27.56
C ALA A 170 10.22 2.33 -28.55
N MET A 171 11.08 1.93 -29.50
CA MET A 171 11.48 2.77 -30.64
C MET A 171 10.27 3.07 -31.52
N SER A 172 9.56 4.17 -31.26
CA SER A 172 8.73 4.97 -32.20
C SER A 172 7.73 5.86 -31.45
N PHE A 173 8.21 6.90 -30.77
CA PHE A 173 7.34 7.99 -30.31
C PHE A 173 7.10 8.99 -31.44
N SER A 174 6.16 8.71 -32.33
CA SER A 174 5.70 9.71 -33.29
C SER A 174 4.37 10.37 -32.89
N PHE A 175 3.44 9.61 -32.27
CA PHE A 175 2.15 10.16 -31.85
C PHE A 175 2.16 10.67 -30.40
N GLY A 176 2.02 11.99 -30.24
CA GLY A 176 1.79 12.64 -28.93
C GLY A 176 3.05 12.96 -28.12
N ILE A 177 4.23 13.01 -28.76
CA ILE A 177 5.49 13.36 -28.09
C ILE A 177 5.46 14.77 -27.48
N GLU A 178 4.84 15.72 -28.18
CA GLU A 178 4.67 17.11 -27.71
C GLU A 178 3.81 17.17 -26.45
N LYS A 179 2.64 16.51 -26.49
CA LYS A 179 1.75 16.42 -25.32
C LYS A 179 2.46 15.79 -24.13
N THR A 180 3.31 14.79 -24.37
CA THR A 180 4.07 14.14 -23.31
C THR A 180 5.16 15.05 -22.77
N TYR A 181 5.87 15.79 -23.62
CA TYR A 181 6.84 16.81 -23.20
C TYR A 181 6.19 17.89 -22.33
N TYR A 182 5.05 18.46 -22.74
CA TYR A 182 4.33 19.44 -21.92
C TYR A 182 3.86 18.82 -20.61
N GLU A 183 3.40 17.57 -20.61
CA GLU A 183 3.06 16.86 -19.37
C GLU A 183 4.26 16.68 -18.44
N LEU A 184 5.47 16.45 -18.98
CA LEU A 184 6.70 16.34 -18.20
C LEU A 184 7.10 17.69 -17.58
N GLN A 185 6.95 18.79 -18.33
CA GLN A 185 7.16 20.16 -17.81
C GLN A 185 6.14 20.54 -16.73
N ASP A 186 4.85 20.33 -16.98
CA ASP A 186 3.74 20.65 -16.06
C ASP A 186 3.87 19.92 -14.71
N CYS A 187 4.49 18.75 -14.71
CA CYS A 187 4.73 17.96 -13.50
C CYS A 187 5.92 18.47 -12.66
N GLY A 188 6.60 19.54 -13.09
CA GLY A 188 7.72 20.18 -12.38
C GLY A 188 8.96 19.31 -12.35
N TRP A 189 9.31 18.70 -13.49
CA TRP A 189 10.52 17.92 -13.62
C TRP A 189 11.69 18.80 -14.07
N THR A 190 12.65 19.00 -13.16
CA THR A 190 13.80 19.90 -13.33
C THR A 190 14.65 19.62 -14.58
N ALA A 191 14.79 18.36 -14.99
CA ALA A 191 15.52 18.01 -16.22
C ALA A 191 14.90 18.63 -17.49
N PHE A 192 13.61 18.99 -17.46
CA PHE A 192 12.87 19.57 -18.57
C PHE A 192 12.60 21.07 -18.42
N GLU A 193 13.03 21.72 -17.33
CA GLU A 193 12.82 23.16 -17.12
C GLU A 193 13.57 24.00 -18.16
N ASN A 194 14.78 23.57 -18.55
CA ASN A 194 15.64 24.27 -19.51
C ASN A 194 15.77 23.56 -20.86
N MET A 195 15.05 22.45 -21.06
CA MET A 195 15.10 21.68 -22.29
C MET A 195 13.94 22.10 -23.17
N THR A 196 14.21 22.51 -24.40
CA THR A 196 13.18 22.82 -25.41
C THR A 196 12.59 21.55 -26.02
N LEU A 197 11.38 21.65 -26.59
CA LEU A 197 10.75 20.54 -27.32
C LEU A 197 11.65 20.00 -28.43
N THR A 198 12.33 20.88 -29.18
CA THR A 198 13.26 20.49 -30.24
C THR A 198 14.46 19.70 -29.72
N GLN A 199 15.00 20.09 -28.56
CA GLN A 199 16.07 19.33 -27.90
C GLN A 199 15.56 17.97 -27.44
N PHE A 200 14.37 17.91 -26.82
CA PHE A 200 13.78 16.65 -26.38
C PHE A 200 13.53 15.65 -27.51
N ILE A 201 13.06 16.14 -28.67
CA ILE A 201 12.83 15.30 -29.85
C ILE A 201 14.16 14.73 -30.35
N LYS A 202 15.23 15.55 -30.35
CA LYS A 202 16.57 15.18 -30.82
C LYS A 202 17.33 14.22 -29.90
N LEU A 203 16.98 14.15 -28.61
CA LEU A 203 17.60 13.20 -27.68
C LEU A 203 17.51 11.77 -28.19
N ASP A 204 18.60 11.04 -28.07
CA ASP A 204 18.64 9.64 -28.43
C ASP A 204 17.83 8.78 -27.42
N ALA A 205 17.64 7.50 -27.75
CA ALA A 205 16.86 6.59 -26.91
C ALA A 205 17.54 6.28 -25.56
N ASP A 206 18.88 6.25 -25.53
CA ASP A 206 19.66 5.92 -24.34
C ASP A 206 19.78 7.12 -23.38
N GLU A 207 19.98 8.34 -23.90
CA GLU A 207 19.88 9.61 -23.20
C GLU A 207 18.52 9.76 -22.53
N LYS A 208 17.43 9.54 -23.28
CA LYS A 208 16.07 9.52 -22.73
C LYS A 208 15.99 8.51 -21.59
N LYS A 209 16.37 7.26 -21.83
CA LYS A 209 16.33 6.19 -20.82
C LYS A 209 17.13 6.54 -19.57
N ASN A 210 18.28 7.19 -19.71
CA ASN A 210 19.11 7.62 -18.59
C ASN A 210 18.43 8.74 -17.78
N ILE A 211 17.84 9.75 -18.44
CA ILE A 211 17.08 10.81 -17.78
C ILE A 211 15.90 10.22 -17.01
N PHE A 212 15.12 9.33 -17.64
CA PHE A 212 13.97 8.68 -17.01
C PHE A 212 14.38 7.80 -15.81
N LYS A 213 15.47 7.03 -15.96
CA LYS A 213 16.00 6.19 -14.89
C LYS A 213 16.49 7.04 -13.71
N ALA A 214 17.23 8.12 -13.96
CA ALA A 214 17.75 8.99 -12.91
C ALA A 214 16.62 9.61 -12.07
N GLU A 215 15.50 9.99 -12.70
CA GLU A 215 14.33 10.52 -11.98
C GLU A 215 13.62 9.44 -11.17
N VAL A 216 13.46 8.24 -11.72
CA VAL A 216 12.94 7.09 -10.96
C VAL A 216 13.80 6.88 -9.73
N ASP A 217 15.12 6.76 -9.89
CA ASP A 217 16.06 6.53 -8.79
C ASP A 217 15.99 7.65 -7.75
N ALA A 218 15.93 8.92 -8.17
CA ALA A 218 15.81 10.07 -7.27
C ALA A 218 14.50 10.06 -6.45
N ILE A 219 13.37 9.80 -7.11
CA ILE A 219 12.07 9.67 -6.45
C ILE A 219 12.09 8.47 -5.51
N GLU A 220 12.62 7.33 -5.94
CA GLU A 220 12.67 6.12 -5.13
C GLU A 220 13.54 6.30 -3.90
N ARG A 221 14.74 6.88 -4.01
CA ARG A 221 15.58 7.18 -2.83
C ARG A 221 14.86 8.04 -1.80
N THR A 222 13.97 8.94 -2.22
CA THR A 222 13.28 9.86 -1.31
C THR A 222 11.95 9.30 -0.79
N ARG A 223 11.20 8.59 -1.62
CA ARG A 223 9.81 8.15 -1.36
C ARG A 223 9.71 6.67 -1.06
N CYS A 224 10.79 5.91 -1.15
CA CYS A 224 10.78 4.52 -0.77
C CYS A 224 10.62 4.38 0.75
N GLY A 225 9.50 3.82 1.20
CA GLY A 225 9.28 3.46 2.59
C GLY A 225 8.95 4.61 3.57
N TYR A 226 8.72 5.83 3.09
CA TYR A 226 8.38 6.97 3.96
C TYR A 226 7.09 6.80 4.80
N LYS A 227 6.19 5.88 4.42
CA LYS A 227 4.94 5.56 5.14
C LYS A 227 4.98 4.19 5.84
N ARG A 228 6.16 3.56 6.02
CA ARG A 228 6.29 2.27 6.74
C ARG A 228 5.68 2.31 8.15
N HIS A 229 5.82 3.43 8.85
CA HIS A 229 5.24 3.67 10.18
C HIS A 229 3.69 3.60 10.21
N LEU A 230 3.00 3.64 9.06
CA LEU A 230 1.54 3.50 8.96
C LEU A 230 1.10 2.05 8.65
N ARG A 231 2.03 1.14 8.39
CA ARG A 231 1.73 -0.22 7.93
C ARG A 231 1.16 -1.09 9.07
N LYS A 232 0.12 -1.86 8.74
CA LYS A 232 -0.59 -2.76 9.66
C LYS A 232 -0.68 -4.17 9.08
N CYS A 233 -0.42 -5.19 9.88
CA CYS A 233 -0.63 -6.59 9.50
C CYS A 233 -2.12 -6.92 9.39
N HIS A 234 -2.45 -8.04 8.74
CA HIS A 234 -3.82 -8.49 8.54
C HIS A 234 -4.61 -8.60 9.86
N GLU A 235 -4.00 -9.14 10.90
CA GLU A 235 -4.67 -9.28 12.21
C GLU A 235 -4.98 -7.92 12.83
N CYS A 236 -4.03 -6.99 12.80
CA CYS A 236 -4.24 -5.62 13.28
C CYS A 236 -5.31 -4.87 12.48
N ARG A 237 -5.40 -5.13 11.16
CA ARG A 237 -6.45 -4.57 10.30
C ARG A 237 -7.82 -5.18 10.61
N TYR A 238 -7.87 -6.48 10.87
CA TYR A 238 -9.09 -7.18 11.28
C TYR A 238 -9.62 -6.66 12.62
N GLN A 239 -8.77 -6.63 13.65
CA GLN A 239 -9.14 -6.13 14.99
C GLN A 239 -9.58 -4.66 15.00
N SER A 240 -9.19 -3.88 13.99
CA SER A 240 -9.61 -2.48 13.84
C SER A 240 -10.82 -2.30 12.93
N GLY A 241 -11.46 -3.38 12.49
CA GLY A 241 -12.61 -3.34 11.57
C GLY A 241 -12.28 -2.87 10.16
N GLN A 242 -10.99 -2.77 9.80
CA GLN A 242 -10.54 -2.37 8.46
C GLN A 242 -10.67 -3.51 7.43
N LEU A 243 -10.82 -4.75 7.90
CA LEU A 243 -11.17 -5.90 7.08
C LEU A 243 -12.58 -6.35 7.49
N LYS A 244 -13.53 -6.25 6.55
CA LYS A 244 -14.91 -6.68 6.80
C LYS A 244 -15.03 -8.19 6.50
N PRO A 245 -15.65 -8.97 7.40
CA PRO A 245 -15.99 -10.36 7.10
C PRO A 245 -16.99 -10.42 5.95
N THR A 246 -16.77 -11.34 5.00
CA THR A 246 -17.74 -11.67 3.96
C THR A 246 -18.47 -12.96 4.36
N LEU A 247 -19.78 -13.02 4.14
CA LEU A 247 -20.54 -14.25 4.31
C LEU A 247 -20.27 -15.17 3.11
N ILE A 248 -19.83 -16.39 3.36
CA ILE A 248 -19.58 -17.40 2.32
C ILE A 248 -20.23 -18.72 2.70
N GLY A 249 -20.80 -19.41 1.71
CA GLY A 249 -21.57 -20.66 1.83
C GLY A 249 -22.99 -20.50 1.31
N SER A 250 -23.64 -21.59 0.91
CA SER A 250 -25.05 -21.60 0.44
C SER A 250 -26.02 -21.00 1.47
N ASP A 251 -25.66 -21.13 2.75
CA ASP A 251 -26.52 -20.78 3.88
C ASP A 251 -26.07 -19.48 4.56
N GLY A 252 -24.98 -18.85 4.09
CA GLY A 252 -24.46 -17.57 4.61
C GLY A 252 -23.99 -17.61 6.07
N THR A 253 -23.73 -18.78 6.66
CA THR A 253 -23.47 -18.93 8.10
C THR A 253 -22.02 -18.67 8.51
N ALA A 254 -21.04 -18.85 7.62
CA ALA A 254 -19.63 -18.63 7.93
C ALA A 254 -19.22 -17.17 7.64
N LYS A 255 -18.97 -16.39 8.70
CA LYS A 255 -18.31 -15.07 8.62
C LYS A 255 -16.81 -15.28 8.48
N ILE A 256 -16.30 -15.26 7.25
CA ILE A 256 -14.86 -15.42 7.00
C ILE A 256 -14.30 -14.09 6.52
N THR A 257 -13.22 -13.66 7.15
CA THR A 257 -12.52 -12.43 6.74
C THR A 257 -11.42 -12.78 5.74
N PHE A 258 -11.43 -12.07 4.62
CA PHE A 258 -10.44 -12.18 3.56
C PHE A 258 -9.51 -10.98 3.56
N ALA A 259 -8.27 -11.21 3.17
CA ALA A 259 -7.35 -10.17 2.80
C ALA A 259 -6.67 -10.52 1.47
N THR A 260 -6.48 -9.53 0.62
CA THR A 260 -5.58 -9.64 -0.54
C THR A 260 -4.17 -9.91 -0.03
N SER A 261 -3.48 -10.83 -0.70
CA SER A 261 -2.08 -11.14 -0.43
C SER A 261 -1.31 -11.05 -1.74
N ARG A 262 -0.62 -12.10 -2.12
CA ARG A 262 0.34 -12.15 -3.23
C ARG A 262 -0.27 -12.50 -4.58
N GLN A 263 0.40 -12.07 -5.65
CA GLN A 263 0.07 -12.47 -7.01
C GLN A 263 1.03 -13.55 -7.50
N TYR A 264 0.49 -14.68 -7.96
CA TYR A 264 1.28 -15.76 -8.56
C TYR A 264 1.00 -15.86 -10.03
N ARG A 265 2.05 -16.14 -10.81
CA ARG A 265 1.84 -16.80 -12.10
C ARG A 265 1.47 -18.24 -11.80
N ILE A 266 0.19 -18.54 -11.95
CA ILE A 266 -0.31 -19.90 -11.83
C ILE A 266 -0.72 -20.33 -13.23
N PRO A 267 -0.14 -21.42 -13.77
CA PRO A 267 -0.38 -21.84 -15.15
C PRO A 267 -1.86 -22.15 -15.43
N THR A 268 -2.62 -22.49 -14.39
CA THR A 268 -4.00 -22.97 -14.51
C THR A 268 -4.89 -22.45 -13.38
N ALA A 269 -6.18 -22.27 -13.67
CA ALA A 269 -7.17 -21.96 -12.64
C ALA A 269 -7.28 -23.10 -11.60
N THR A 270 -7.07 -24.36 -12.02
CA THR A 270 -7.09 -25.52 -11.11
C THR A 270 -5.93 -25.47 -10.12
N ASP A 271 -4.71 -25.14 -10.57
CA ASP A 271 -3.52 -25.02 -9.72
C ASP A 271 -3.63 -23.89 -8.69
N ARG A 272 -4.51 -22.92 -8.94
CA ARG A 272 -4.82 -21.86 -7.99
C ARG A 272 -5.46 -22.42 -6.72
N HIS A 273 -6.37 -23.38 -6.90
CA HIS A 273 -7.10 -24.02 -5.81
C HIS A 273 -6.36 -25.26 -5.29
N TYR A 274 -5.60 -25.95 -6.14
CA TYR A 274 -4.88 -27.19 -5.85
C TYR A 274 -3.41 -27.06 -6.26
N PRO A 275 -2.52 -26.61 -5.35
CA PRO A 275 -1.09 -26.46 -5.64
C PRO A 275 -0.49 -27.69 -6.31
N ARG A 276 0.27 -27.48 -7.39
CA ARG A 276 1.05 -28.50 -8.11
C ARG A 276 0.18 -29.63 -8.69
N PHE A 277 -1.12 -29.41 -8.91
CA PHE A 277 -2.00 -30.39 -9.52
C PHE A 277 -1.55 -30.71 -10.96
N SER A 278 -1.18 -29.69 -11.73
CA SER A 278 -0.70 -29.87 -13.11
C SER A 278 0.63 -30.61 -13.21
N GLU A 279 1.50 -30.52 -12.20
CA GLU A 279 2.77 -31.25 -12.15
C GLU A 279 2.57 -32.77 -12.01
N LYS A 280 1.43 -33.19 -11.44
CA LYS A 280 1.08 -34.59 -11.24
C LYS A 280 0.40 -35.24 -12.46
N LEU A 281 0.10 -34.47 -13.50
CA LEU A 281 -0.52 -34.99 -14.72
C LEU A 281 0.53 -35.71 -15.59
N LYS A 282 0.19 -36.90 -16.09
CA LYS A 282 1.07 -37.68 -17.00
C LYS A 282 1.45 -36.88 -18.25
N ASN A 283 0.50 -36.11 -18.78
CA ASN A 283 0.75 -35.17 -19.87
C ASN A 283 1.18 -33.83 -19.31
N LYS A 284 2.50 -33.61 -19.21
CA LYS A 284 3.08 -32.33 -18.83
C LYS A 284 2.64 -31.27 -19.84
N ARG A 285 2.23 -30.10 -19.35
CA ARG A 285 1.87 -28.99 -20.23
C ARG A 285 3.14 -28.41 -20.87
N PRO A 286 3.08 -27.98 -22.14
CA PRO A 286 4.20 -27.29 -22.77
C PRO A 286 4.56 -26.03 -21.96
N VAL A 287 5.86 -25.81 -21.77
CA VAL A 287 6.42 -24.68 -21.04
C VAL A 287 6.36 -23.44 -21.95
N ASN A 288 5.15 -22.95 -22.23
CA ASN A 288 5.02 -21.67 -22.92
C ASN A 288 5.25 -20.56 -21.90
N HIS A 289 6.25 -19.71 -22.16
CA HIS A 289 6.42 -18.46 -21.45
C HIS A 289 5.25 -17.52 -21.80
N PRO A 290 4.42 -17.14 -20.81
CA PRO A 290 3.39 -16.14 -21.00
C PRO A 290 3.94 -14.81 -21.56
N PRO A 291 3.26 -14.13 -22.50
CA PRO A 291 3.62 -12.76 -22.87
C PRO A 291 3.57 -11.83 -21.65
N SER A 292 4.43 -10.82 -21.63
CA SER A 292 4.67 -9.90 -20.50
C SER A 292 3.53 -8.91 -20.20
N TYR A 293 2.38 -9.05 -20.86
CA TYR A 293 1.20 -8.20 -20.72
C TYR A 293 -0.08 -9.03 -20.63
N ALA A 294 -1.06 -8.53 -19.86
CA ALA A 294 -2.33 -9.20 -19.66
C ALA A 294 -3.21 -9.11 -20.91
N VAL A 295 -3.34 -10.20 -21.64
CA VAL A 295 -4.36 -10.34 -22.69
C VAL A 295 -5.68 -10.70 -22.02
N TYR A 296 -6.64 -9.76 -22.03
CA TYR A 296 -7.99 -9.99 -21.49
C TYR A 296 -8.78 -10.91 -22.43
N ARG A 297 -8.65 -12.23 -22.25
CA ARG A 297 -9.57 -13.22 -22.85
C ARG A 297 -9.96 -14.25 -21.79
N ILE A 298 -11.15 -14.83 -21.95
CA ILE A 298 -11.65 -15.94 -21.13
C ILE A 298 -10.72 -17.15 -21.42
N ASN A 299 -10.21 -17.80 -20.36
CA ASN A 299 -9.30 -18.98 -20.41
C ASN A 299 -7.80 -18.75 -20.76
N VAL A 300 -7.26 -17.55 -20.57
CA VAL A 300 -5.82 -17.29 -20.82
C VAL A 300 -4.91 -17.85 -19.73
N ARG A 301 -3.84 -18.54 -20.15
CA ARG A 301 -2.87 -19.32 -19.33
C ARG A 301 -1.79 -18.47 -18.65
N ASP A 302 -1.86 -17.16 -18.86
CA ASP A 302 -0.76 -16.20 -18.72
C ASP A 302 -1.01 -15.13 -17.64
N ARG A 303 -2.05 -15.32 -16.81
CA ARG A 303 -2.52 -14.31 -15.87
C ARG A 303 -1.87 -14.46 -14.49
N PHE A 304 -1.50 -13.32 -13.91
CA PHE A 304 -1.24 -13.25 -12.48
C PHE A 304 -2.55 -13.46 -11.70
N TRP A 305 -2.55 -14.44 -10.82
CA TRP A 305 -3.67 -14.73 -9.94
C TRP A 305 -3.44 -14.06 -8.59
N THR A 306 -4.40 -13.23 -8.18
CA THR A 306 -4.41 -12.69 -6.81
C THR A 306 -4.82 -13.80 -5.85
N MET A 307 -3.93 -14.09 -4.91
CA MET A 307 -4.14 -15.01 -3.80
C MET A 307 -4.75 -14.24 -2.63
N TYR A 308 -5.57 -14.95 -1.86
CA TYR A 308 -6.24 -14.40 -0.69
C TYR A 308 -5.81 -15.17 0.56
N MET A 309 -5.65 -14.43 1.65
CA MET A 309 -5.51 -14.98 3.00
C MET A 309 -6.87 -14.97 3.67
N MET A 310 -7.21 -16.07 4.33
CA MET A 310 -8.40 -16.21 5.16
C MET A 310 -7.99 -16.34 6.61
N ARG A 311 -8.67 -15.62 7.50
CA ARG A 311 -8.58 -15.88 8.93
C ARG A 311 -9.41 -17.12 9.24
N CYS A 312 -8.75 -18.20 9.67
CA CYS A 312 -9.42 -19.44 10.05
C CYS A 312 -10.34 -19.18 11.26
N PRO A 313 -11.63 -19.60 11.23
CA PRO A 313 -12.53 -19.42 12.36
C PRO A 313 -12.13 -20.27 13.58
N ASP A 314 -11.51 -21.43 13.38
CA ASP A 314 -11.20 -22.37 14.47
C ASP A 314 -9.88 -22.03 15.18
N CYS A 315 -8.82 -21.76 14.41
CA CYS A 315 -7.48 -21.50 14.97
C CYS A 315 -7.07 -20.05 14.95
N GLU A 316 -7.92 -19.16 14.43
CA GLU A 316 -7.71 -17.70 14.38
C GLU A 316 -6.47 -17.23 13.59
N LYS A 317 -5.77 -18.14 12.91
CA LYS A 317 -4.58 -17.85 12.10
C LYS A 317 -4.97 -17.49 10.67
N TRP A 318 -4.21 -16.56 10.10
CA TRP A 318 -4.26 -16.25 8.67
C TRP A 318 -3.58 -17.36 7.87
N LYS A 319 -4.31 -17.96 6.93
CA LYS A 319 -3.83 -19.02 6.05
C LYS A 319 -4.26 -18.71 4.63
N GLU A 320 -3.49 -19.13 3.64
CA GLU A 320 -3.90 -18.98 2.25
C GLU A 320 -5.19 -19.74 1.96
N GLN A 321 -6.07 -19.14 1.17
CA GLN A 321 -7.39 -19.69 0.83
C GLN A 321 -7.33 -21.14 0.33
N ARG A 322 -6.32 -21.48 -0.47
CA ARG A 322 -6.16 -22.82 -1.06
C ARG A 322 -5.88 -23.93 -0.04
N ILE A 323 -5.36 -23.61 1.15
CA ILE A 323 -5.14 -24.60 2.22
C ILE A 323 -6.48 -25.20 2.68
N PHE A 324 -7.54 -24.40 2.65
CA PHE A 324 -8.88 -24.84 3.05
C PHE A 324 -9.58 -25.68 1.97
N MET A 325 -9.12 -25.61 0.72
CA MET A 325 -9.63 -26.44 -0.38
C MET A 325 -9.00 -27.83 -0.40
N LEU A 326 -7.80 -27.97 0.16
CA LEU A 326 -7.09 -29.26 0.27
C LEU A 326 -7.57 -30.08 1.47
N ASN A 327 -8.06 -29.42 2.52
CA ASN A 327 -8.49 -30.04 3.77
C ASN A 327 -9.98 -30.44 3.76
N THR A 328 -10.56 -30.84 2.64
CA THR A 328 -11.94 -31.35 2.60
C THR A 328 -12.14 -32.66 3.36
N THR A 329 -11.11 -33.22 3.98
CA THR A 329 -11.21 -34.31 4.97
C THR A 329 -11.45 -33.82 6.41
N SER A 330 -11.27 -32.53 6.73
CA SER A 330 -11.71 -32.01 8.02
C SER A 330 -13.19 -31.66 7.91
N THR A 331 -14.02 -32.58 8.39
CA THR A 331 -15.38 -32.29 8.84
C THR A 331 -15.39 -30.98 9.62
N PHE A 332 -15.98 -29.93 9.04
CA PHE A 332 -16.61 -28.92 9.88
C PHE A 332 -17.55 -29.68 10.82
N PRO A 333 -17.47 -29.52 12.15
CA PRO A 333 -18.41 -30.18 13.03
C PRO A 333 -19.79 -29.67 12.65
N LYS A 334 -20.58 -30.54 11.99
CA LYS A 334 -22.02 -30.40 11.91
C LYS A 334 -22.50 -30.34 13.34
N LYS A 335 -22.71 -29.14 13.88
CA LYS A 335 -23.56 -29.00 15.05
C LYS A 335 -24.89 -29.62 14.64
N THR A 336 -25.18 -30.75 15.27
CA THR A 336 -26.35 -31.57 15.10
C THR A 336 -27.60 -30.67 15.09
N PRO A 337 -28.50 -30.76 14.11
CA PRO A 337 -29.79 -30.12 14.24
C PRO A 337 -30.53 -30.86 15.35
N GLY A 338 -30.80 -30.16 16.44
CA GLY A 338 -31.79 -30.59 17.41
C GLY A 338 -33.10 -30.86 16.69
N ILE A 339 -33.62 -32.05 16.93
CA ILE A 339 -34.92 -32.54 16.50
C ILE A 339 -35.97 -31.47 16.83
N ILE A 340 -36.60 -30.91 15.80
CA ILE A 340 -37.93 -30.31 15.93
C ILE A 340 -38.83 -31.06 14.97
N THR A 341 -39.78 -31.76 15.58
CA THR A 341 -40.81 -32.57 14.99
C THR A 341 -41.71 -31.78 14.03
N LYS A 342 -42.17 -32.48 13.01
CA LYS A 342 -43.12 -32.03 11.99
C LYS A 342 -44.37 -31.41 12.61
N THR A 343 -44.80 -30.25 12.09
CA THR A 343 -46.23 -30.03 11.83
C THR A 343 -46.47 -29.01 10.72
N THR A 344 -47.12 -29.51 9.66
CA THR A 344 -48.13 -28.86 8.79
C THR A 344 -47.78 -27.58 8.02
N CYS A 345 -47.60 -27.79 6.72
CA CYS A 345 -47.90 -26.82 5.65
C CYS A 345 -49.30 -26.22 5.81
N VAL A 346 -49.40 -24.90 5.66
CA VAL A 346 -50.64 -24.20 5.30
C VAL A 346 -50.35 -23.34 4.06
N PRO A 347 -51.17 -23.41 3.00
CA PRO A 347 -50.88 -22.82 1.70
C PRO A 347 -51.16 -21.32 1.64
N LYS A 348 -50.44 -20.65 0.73
CA LYS A 348 -50.67 -19.25 0.30
C LYS A 348 -52.14 -19.02 -0.08
N LYS A 349 -52.74 -17.94 0.43
CA LYS A 349 -53.94 -17.32 -0.14
C LYS A 349 -53.63 -15.90 -0.60
N ASN A 350 -53.81 -15.68 -1.90
CA ASN A 350 -53.95 -14.37 -2.54
C ASN A 350 -55.34 -13.76 -2.25
N LYS A 351 -55.41 -12.43 -2.20
CA LYS A 351 -56.48 -11.52 -2.71
C LYS A 351 -56.15 -10.10 -2.19
N ALA A 352 -55.71 -9.14 -3.00
CA ALA A 352 -56.45 -8.35 -3.99
C ALA A 352 -57.51 -7.39 -3.37
N ASN A 353 -57.20 -6.10 -3.49
CA ASN A 353 -58.05 -4.90 -3.62
C ASN A 353 -59.00 -4.47 -2.49
N LYS A 354 -58.75 -3.25 -1.99
CA LYS A 354 -59.80 -2.21 -1.89
C LYS A 354 -59.23 -0.84 -2.22
N VAL A 355 -59.74 -0.28 -3.31
CA VAL A 355 -59.56 1.08 -3.82
C VAL A 355 -60.68 1.95 -3.26
N GLU A 356 -60.37 3.19 -2.86
CA GLU A 356 -61.12 4.43 -3.13
C GLU A 356 -60.36 5.59 -2.45
N LYS A 357 -59.64 6.44 -3.20
CA LYS A 357 -60.03 7.77 -3.74
C LYS A 357 -60.53 8.72 -2.63
N ILE A 358 -59.92 9.90 -2.45
CA ILE A 358 -60.32 11.14 -3.14
C ILE A 358 -59.16 12.16 -3.22
N TYR A 359 -59.25 12.95 -4.29
CA TYR A 359 -58.39 13.98 -4.88
C TYR A 359 -58.08 15.25 -4.04
N SER A 360 -57.02 15.94 -4.51
CA SER A 360 -56.92 17.41 -4.73
C SER A 360 -56.02 18.22 -3.79
N ARG A 361 -54.84 18.62 -4.28
CA ARG A 361 -54.64 19.99 -4.80
C ARG A 361 -53.32 20.12 -5.55
N LYS A 362 -53.46 20.61 -6.79
CA LYS A 362 -52.43 21.14 -7.67
C LYS A 362 -51.97 22.53 -7.20
N ASP A 363 -50.79 22.90 -7.68
CA ASP A 363 -50.29 24.25 -8.00
C ASP A 363 -49.92 25.20 -6.85
N LYS A 364 -48.61 25.47 -6.75
CA LYS A 364 -48.09 26.81 -7.02
C LYS A 364 -46.65 26.73 -7.54
N SER A 365 -46.49 27.18 -8.78
CA SER A 365 -45.22 27.47 -9.44
C SER A 365 -44.72 28.87 -9.07
N THR A 366 -43.48 29.13 -9.50
CA THR A 366 -42.87 30.42 -9.90
C THR A 366 -42.10 31.31 -8.92
N LYS A 367 -40.99 31.80 -9.50
CA LYS A 367 -40.04 32.88 -9.16
C LYS A 367 -38.84 32.40 -8.31
N CYS A 368 -37.60 32.48 -8.80
CA CYS A 368 -37.00 33.54 -9.61
C CYS A 368 -36.16 33.01 -10.79
N ALA A 369 -36.49 33.48 -11.98
CA ALA A 369 -35.59 33.55 -13.13
C ALA A 369 -34.92 34.93 -13.17
N ALA A 370 -33.81 34.96 -13.91
CA ALA A 370 -32.91 36.07 -14.17
C ALA A 370 -33.55 37.36 -14.70
N ILE A 371 -32.82 38.47 -14.53
CA ILE A 371 -32.81 39.67 -15.37
C ILE A 371 -31.30 40.03 -15.51
N ASN A 372 -30.62 39.64 -16.59
CA ASN A 372 -30.32 40.41 -17.83
C ASN A 372 -29.86 41.85 -17.56
N ALA A 373 -28.59 42.21 -17.75
CA ALA A 373 -27.86 42.45 -19.01
C ALA A 373 -27.78 43.96 -19.32
N THR A 374 -26.56 44.36 -19.73
CA THR A 374 -26.21 45.50 -20.61
C THR A 374 -26.50 46.93 -20.14
N ARG A 375 -25.41 47.70 -19.92
CA ARG A 375 -25.23 48.96 -20.63
C ARG A 375 -23.75 49.28 -20.81
N GLU A 376 -23.36 49.36 -22.09
CA GLU A 376 -22.14 49.99 -22.57
C GLU A 376 -22.15 51.49 -22.23
N SER A 377 -20.95 52.06 -22.09
CA SER A 377 -20.45 53.28 -22.76
C SER A 377 -19.58 54.13 -21.84
N THR A 378 -18.29 54.22 -22.20
CA THR A 378 -17.45 55.43 -22.30
C THR A 378 -17.69 56.62 -21.37
N ASP A 379 -16.62 57.04 -20.67
CA ASP A 379 -16.04 58.41 -20.63
C ASP A 379 -15.22 58.58 -19.33
N GLN A 380 -13.88 58.67 -19.44
CA GLN A 380 -13.09 59.91 -19.43
C GLN A 380 -12.96 60.61 -18.05
N VAL A 381 -11.68 60.79 -17.66
CA VAL A 381 -11.13 61.90 -16.87
C VAL A 381 -11.53 62.01 -15.39
N HIS A 382 -10.64 61.57 -14.48
CA HIS A 382 -9.71 62.45 -13.76
C HIS A 382 -8.64 61.65 -12.99
#